data_AF-A0AAD7F051-F1
#
_entry.id   AF-A0AAD7F051-F1
#
_cell.length_a   1.000
_cell.length_b   1.000
_cell.length_c   1.000
_cell.angle_alpha   90.00
_cell.angle_beta   90.00
_cell.angle_gamma   90.00
#
_symmetry.space_group_name_H-M   'P 1'
#
loop_
_entity.id
_entity.type
_entity.pdbx_description
1 polymer ?
#
loop_
_entity_poly.entity_id
_entity_poly.type
_entity_poly.pdbx_seq_one_letter_code
_entity_poly.pdbx_strand_id
1 'polypeptide(L)' 'FWAWWVDINPTWRNEQRPMKREGGSSWLSLDIRGQNGFLNLLMCLKWWRDAMEAPSPDWEEAVDDITWVLQQM' A
#
# COMPACT_ATOMS: atom_id res chain seq x y z
N PHE A 1 4.58 0.39 9.61
CA PHE A 1 4.04 0.32 8.23
C PHE A 1 2.60 -0.15 8.22
N TRP A 2 2.31 -1.42 8.55
CA TRP A 2 0.98 -2.02 8.37
C TRP A 2 -0.18 -1.36 9.10
N ALA A 3 -0.01 -0.99 10.38
CA ALA A 3 -1.07 -0.28 11.11
C ALA A 3 -1.46 1.05 10.43
N TRP A 4 -0.47 1.80 9.96
CA TRP A 4 -0.69 3.03 9.20
C TRP A 4 -1.30 2.75 7.82
N TRP A 5 -0.81 1.73 7.11
CA TRP A 5 -1.33 1.38 5.79
C TRP A 5 -2.80 0.94 5.87
N VAL A 6 -3.18 0.17 6.88
CA VAL A 6 -4.58 -0.22 7.16
C VAL A 6 -5.45 1.02 7.43
N ASP A 7 -4.99 1.93 8.29
CA ASP A 7 -5.75 3.11 8.73
C ASP A 7 -6.09 4.07 7.58
N ILE A 8 -5.21 4.22 6.59
CA ILE A 8 -5.44 5.13 5.45
C ILE A 8 -6.24 4.51 4.30
N ASN A 9 -6.46 3.19 4.31
CA ASN A 9 -7.17 2.52 3.23
C ASN A 9 -8.69 2.79 3.32
N PRO A 10 -9.42 2.76 2.19
CA PRO A 10 -10.85 2.96 2.22
C PRO A 10 -11.57 1.85 2.98
N THR A 11 -12.70 2.18 3.60
CA THR A 11 -13.50 1.23 4.42
C THR A 11 -14.07 0.04 3.65
N TRP A 12 -14.13 0.11 2.32
CA TRP A 12 -14.51 -1.04 1.47
C TRP A 12 -13.39 -2.07 1.35
N ARG A 13 -12.14 -1.68 1.66
CA ARG A 13 -11.02 -2.59 1.89
C ARG A 13 -11.11 -3.12 3.33
N ASN A 14 -10.77 -4.38 3.57
CA ASN A 14 -10.77 -4.90 4.94
C ASN A 14 -9.67 -4.21 5.78
N GLU A 15 -9.87 -4.15 7.10
CA GLU A 15 -8.89 -3.60 8.04
C GLU A 15 -7.82 -4.63 8.46
N GLN A 16 -7.82 -5.81 7.83
CA GLN A 16 -6.99 -6.95 8.23
C GLN A 16 -6.17 -7.47 7.05
N ARG A 17 -4.99 -8.03 7.34
CA ARG A 17 -4.10 -8.62 6.35
C ARG A 17 -4.45 -10.08 6.05
N PRO A 18 -4.37 -10.55 4.79
CA PRO A 18 -4.09 -9.76 3.58
C PRO A 18 -5.28 -8.88 3.21
N MET A 19 -4.98 -7.73 2.58
CA MET A 19 -6.03 -6.78 2.29
C MET A 19 -6.99 -7.28 1.18
N LYS A 20 -8.29 -7.02 1.32
CA LYS A 20 -9.27 -7.32 0.27
C LYS A 20 -8.94 -6.52 -0.99
N ARG A 21 -9.01 -7.20 -2.13
CA ARG A 21 -8.86 -6.63 -3.48
C ARG A 21 -10.20 -6.54 -4.22
N GLU A 22 -11.31 -6.81 -3.52
CA GLU A 22 -12.67 -6.81 -4.04
C GLU A 22 -13.34 -5.48 -3.71
N GLY A 23 -13.72 -4.71 -4.72
CA GLY A 23 -14.42 -3.42 -4.54
C GLY A 23 -14.27 -2.51 -5.75
N GLY A 24 -15.28 -2.46 -6.60
CA GLY A 24 -15.32 -1.65 -7.83
C GLY A 24 -15.56 -0.14 -7.61
N SER A 25 -15.31 0.39 -6.42
CA SER A 25 -15.36 1.83 -6.19
C SER A 25 -14.02 2.46 -6.53
N SER A 26 -14.07 3.61 -7.20
CA SER A 26 -12.88 4.26 -7.71
C SER A 26 -11.93 4.73 -6.60
N TRP A 27 -10.64 4.42 -6.76
CA TRP A 27 -9.53 5.00 -5.99
C TRP A 27 -9.47 6.53 -6.06
N LEU A 28 -10.29 7.16 -6.91
CA LEU A 28 -10.55 8.60 -6.91
C LEU A 28 -10.98 9.15 -5.53
N SER A 29 -11.59 8.35 -4.66
CA SER A 29 -11.87 8.78 -3.27
C SER A 29 -10.60 8.98 -2.42
N LEU A 30 -9.49 8.35 -2.82
CA LEU A 30 -8.14 8.54 -2.29
C LEU A 30 -7.26 9.39 -3.21
N ASP A 31 -7.82 9.97 -4.29
CA ASP A 31 -7.14 10.98 -5.11
C ASP A 31 -7.04 12.29 -4.31
N ILE A 32 -6.20 12.25 -3.29
CA ILE A 32 -5.65 13.44 -2.68
C ILE A 32 -4.53 13.83 -3.63
N ARG A 33 -4.76 14.90 -4.40
CA ARG A 33 -3.79 15.51 -5.34
C ARG A 33 -2.61 16.12 -4.57
N GLY A 34 -1.83 15.28 -3.92
CA GLY A 34 -0.56 15.60 -3.29
C GLY A 34 0.56 15.20 -4.22
N GLN A 35 1.50 16.12 -4.45
CA GLN A 35 2.54 16.02 -5.47
C GLN A 35 3.44 14.76 -5.35
N ASN A 36 3.45 14.07 -4.20
CA ASN A 36 4.39 12.98 -3.90
C ASN A 36 3.78 11.79 -3.10
N GLY A 37 2.45 11.63 -3.06
CA GLY A 37 1.78 10.66 -2.16
C GLY A 37 2.34 9.24 -2.26
N PHE A 38 2.20 8.62 -3.43
CA PHE A 38 2.72 7.26 -3.68
C PHE A 38 4.25 7.20 -3.82
N LEU A 39 4.90 8.29 -4.25
CA LEU A 39 6.36 8.32 -4.38
C LEU A 39 7.04 8.13 -3.03
N ASN A 40 6.53 8.79 -1.98
CA ASN A 40 7.03 8.63 -0.62
C ASN A 40 6.84 7.19 -0.09
N LEU A 41 5.72 6.55 -0.44
CA LEU A 41 5.47 5.13 -0.14
C LEU A 41 6.51 4.22 -0.79
N LEU A 42 6.80 4.43 -2.08
CA LEU A 42 7.81 3.66 -2.81
C LEU A 42 9.21 3.87 -2.23
N MET A 43 9.56 5.10 -1.83
CA MET A 43 10.83 5.37 -1.13
C MET A 43 10.93 4.63 0.20
N CYS A 44 9.87 4.64 1.01
CA CYS A 44 9.82 3.90 2.28
C CYS A 44 9.96 2.39 2.07
N LEU A 45 9.29 1.81 1.07
CA LEU A 45 9.45 0.39 0.73
C LEU A 45 10.87 0.06 0.31
N LYS A 46 11.52 0.94 -0.48
CA LYS A 46 12.90 0.76 -0.91
C LYS A 46 13.87 0.80 0.27
N TRP A 47 13.73 1.77 1.16
CA TRP A 47 14.56 1.86 2.37
C TRP A 47 14.33 0.69 3.32
N TRP A 48 13.08 0.24 3.45
CA TRP A 48 12.78 -0.98 4.21
C TRP A 48 13.53 -2.18 3.59
N ARG A 49 13.49 -2.36 2.27
CA ARG A 49 14.23 -3.45 1.60
C ARG A 49 15.73 -3.37 1.84
N ASP A 50 16.30 -2.17 1.76
CA ASP A 50 17.75 -1.95 1.91
C ASP A 50 18.24 -2.22 3.33
N ALA A 51 17.40 -1.99 4.33
CA ALA A 51 17.69 -2.28 5.73
C ALA A 51 17.57 -3.78 6.09
N MET A 52 17.15 -4.63 5.16
CA MET A 52 16.91 -6.06 5.39
C MET A 52 18.05 -6.92 4.85
N GLU A 53 18.55 -7.84 5.68
CA GLU A 53 19.53 -8.85 5.26
C GLU A 53 18.95 -9.89 4.30
N ALA A 54 17.66 -10.21 4.46
CA ALA A 54 16.91 -11.13 3.62
C ALA A 54 15.46 -10.63 3.42
N PRO A 55 14.77 -11.00 2.31
CA PRO A 55 13.36 -10.71 2.12
C PRO A 55 12.51 -11.22 3.28
N SER A 56 11.46 -10.46 3.62
CA SER A 56 10.50 -10.79 4.66
C SER A 56 9.13 -10.92 4.00
N PRO A 57 8.30 -11.91 4.39
CA PRO A 57 6.92 -12.01 3.93
C PRO A 57 6.12 -10.72 4.14
N ASP A 58 6.43 -9.96 5.19
CA ASP A 58 5.78 -8.67 5.47
C ASP A 58 6.12 -7.59 4.45
N TRP A 59 7.34 -7.60 3.92
CA TRP A 59 7.74 -6.65 2.89
C TRP A 59 7.18 -7.05 1.54
N GLU A 60 7.20 -8.34 1.22
CA GLU A 60 6.64 -8.89 -0.02
C GLU A 60 5.14 -8.62 -0.12
N GLU A 61 4.39 -8.87 0.96
CA GLU A 61 2.96 -8.55 0.98
C GLU A 61 2.71 -7.05 0.80
N ALA A 62 3.57 -6.18 1.37
CA ALA A 62 3.43 -4.73 1.21
C ALA A 62 3.68 -4.29 -0.24
N VAL A 63 4.67 -4.89 -0.91
CA VAL A 63 4.98 -4.62 -2.32
C VAL A 63 3.85 -5.10 -3.21
N ASP A 64 3.34 -6.31 -2.99
CA ASP A 64 2.21 -6.86 -3.76
C ASP A 64 0.96 -6.00 -3.60
N ASP A 65 0.69 -5.53 -2.38
CA ASP A 65 -0.46 -4.72 -2.08
C ASP A 65 -0.38 -3.34 -2.75
N ILE A 66 0.75 -2.65 -2.63
CA ILE A 66 0.97 -1.34 -3.26
C ILE A 66 1.00 -1.45 -4.79
N THR A 67 1.59 -2.51 -5.33
CA THR A 67 1.59 -2.78 -6.78
C THR A 67 0.15 -2.91 -7.29
N TRP A 68 -0.70 -3.65 -6.58
CA TRP A 68 -2.10 -3.77 -6.96
C TRP A 68 -2.82 -2.40 -6.91
N VAL A 69 -2.63 -1.60 -5.85
CA VAL A 69 -3.22 -0.24 -5.76
C VAL A 69 -2.81 0.65 -6.94
N LEU A 70 -1.52 0.67 -7.29
CA LEU A 70 -1.01 1.46 -8.41
C LEU A 70 -1.60 1.03 -9.77
N GLN A 71 -1.98 -0.23 -9.93
CA GLN A 71 -2.64 -0.74 -11.14
C GLN A 71 -4.12 -0.35 -11.25
N GLN A 72 -4.75 0.09 -10.15
CA GLN A 72 -6.15 0.51 -10.14
C GLN A 72 -6.33 2.03 -10.34
N MET A 73 -5.23 2.79 -10.50
CA MET A 73 -5.21 4.21 -10.85
C MET A 73 -5.26 4.40 -12.37
#